data_AF-A0A7W6BTQ8-F1
#
_entry.id   AF-A0A7W6BTQ8-F1
#
_cell.length_a   1.000
_cell.length_b   1.000
_cell.length_c   1.000
_cell.angle_alpha   90.00
_cell.angle_beta   90.00
_cell.angle_gamma   90.00
#
_symmetry.space_group_name_H-M   'P 1'
#
loop_
_entity.id
_entity.type
_entity.pdbx_description
1 polymer ?
#
loop_
_entity_poly.entity_id
_entity_poly.type
_entity_poly.pdbx_seq_one_letter_code
_entity_poly.pdbx_strand_id
1 'polypeptide(L)'
;MFVGCEGESERGYGAFLTRLIEEQELAVHLDMAVLQPGGGDPCAIVELAVQRIAQKQKSRGEPYDRKIVFLDADRLGAVPDRDQRLLQISRREQLHLIWQRPCHEAMLLHHIDGCAHLAPPDSSAAVRELRRRWDDYRKGMPAARLAERLDLDAVRRAAAVENDLSIFLIEIGLLP
;
A
#
# COMPACT_ATOMS: atom_id res chain seq x y z
N MET A 1 -10.85 -9.20 -0.36
CA MET A 1 -9.99 -8.61 0.70
C MET A 1 -10.24 -7.10 0.78
N PHE A 2 -10.22 -6.50 1.97
CA PHE A 2 -10.28 -5.04 2.12
C PHE A 2 -8.85 -4.48 2.02
N VAL A 3 -8.67 -3.40 1.25
CA VAL A 3 -7.38 -2.71 1.13
C VAL A 3 -7.58 -1.21 1.30
N GLY A 4 -7.16 -0.69 2.46
CA GLY A 4 -7.15 0.72 2.79
C GLY A 4 -5.87 1.40 2.30
N CYS A 5 -5.98 2.64 1.84
CA CYS A 5 -4.83 3.43 1.41
C CYS A 5 -5.04 4.93 1.59
N GLU A 6 -3.95 5.69 1.63
CA GLU A 6 -3.99 7.13 1.93
C GLU A 6 -4.45 7.99 0.75
N GLY A 7 -4.10 7.63 -0.48
CA GLY A 7 -4.37 8.48 -1.63
C GLY A 7 -4.44 7.75 -2.97
N GLU A 8 -4.39 8.56 -4.03
CA GLU A 8 -4.55 8.08 -5.40
C GLU A 8 -3.31 7.32 -5.92
N SER A 9 -2.11 7.57 -5.36
CA SER A 9 -0.91 6.82 -5.75
C SER A 9 -1.04 5.33 -5.40
N GLU A 10 -1.40 5.03 -4.15
CA GLU A 10 -1.61 3.67 -3.66
C GLU A 10 -2.85 3.04 -4.30
N ARG A 11 -3.90 3.82 -4.56
CA ARG A 11 -5.08 3.34 -5.29
C ARG A 11 -4.71 2.90 -6.71
N GLY A 12 -3.89 3.69 -7.41
CA GLY A 12 -3.35 3.33 -8.72
C GLY A 12 -2.53 2.05 -8.66
N TYR A 13 -1.68 1.90 -7.64
CA TYR A 13 -0.89 0.69 -7.41
C TYR A 13 -1.75 -0.54 -7.09
N GLY A 14 -2.77 -0.43 -6.24
CA GLY A 14 -3.70 -1.52 -5.96
C GLY A 14 -4.51 -1.96 -7.20
N ALA A 15 -4.89 -1.00 -8.04
CA ALA A 15 -5.50 -1.31 -9.33
C ALA A 15 -4.51 -1.99 -10.30
N PHE A 16 -3.22 -1.64 -10.25
CA PHE A 16 -2.17 -2.36 -10.98
C PHE A 16 -2.03 -3.80 -10.48
N LEU A 17 -1.99 -4.03 -9.16
CA LEU A 17 -1.96 -5.39 -8.60
C LEU A 17 -3.22 -6.19 -8.96
N THR A 18 -4.38 -5.55 -9.02
CA THR A 18 -5.63 -6.20 -9.47
C THR A 18 -5.50 -6.70 -10.92
N ARG A 19 -4.86 -5.94 -11.80
CA ARG A 19 -4.59 -6.40 -13.18
C ARG A 19 -3.68 -7.62 -13.19
N LEU A 20 -2.62 -7.64 -12.39
CA LEU A 20 -1.75 -8.81 -12.28
C LEU A 20 -2.48 -10.04 -11.72
N ILE A 21 -3.37 -9.84 -10.74
CA ILE A 21 -4.25 -10.89 -10.21
C ILE A 21 -5.12 -11.50 -11.31
N GLU A 22 -5.75 -10.64 -12.12
CA GLU A 22 -6.60 -11.05 -13.24
C GLU A 22 -5.79 -11.78 -14.33
N GLU A 23 -4.60 -11.28 -14.67
CA GLU A 23 -3.68 -11.89 -15.64
C GLU A 23 -3.18 -13.27 -15.20
N GLN A 24 -3.09 -13.51 -13.90
CA GLN A 24 -2.71 -14.80 -13.29
C GLN A 24 -3.93 -15.67 -12.94
N GLU A 25 -5.14 -15.26 -13.31
CA GLU A 25 -6.41 -15.96 -13.04
C GLU A 25 -6.63 -16.30 -11.55
N LEU A 26 -6.13 -15.43 -10.65
CA LEU A 26 -6.22 -15.66 -9.21
C LEU A 26 -7.62 -15.30 -8.69
N ALA A 27 -8.18 -16.17 -7.86
CA ALA A 27 -9.53 -16.03 -7.29
C ALA A 27 -9.56 -15.07 -6.07
N VAL A 28 -8.98 -13.87 -6.21
CA VAL A 28 -8.95 -12.86 -5.17
C VAL A 28 -9.42 -11.51 -5.72
N HIS A 29 -10.17 -10.77 -4.89
CA HIS A 29 -10.64 -9.43 -5.24
C HIS A 29 -10.14 -8.40 -4.20
N LEU A 30 -9.48 -7.35 -4.69
CA LEU A 30 -9.02 -6.23 -3.87
C LEU A 30 -10.09 -5.13 -3.83
N ASP A 31 -10.75 -4.99 -2.69
CA ASP A 31 -11.71 -3.91 -2.47
C ASP A 31 -10.99 -2.68 -1.90
N MET A 32 -10.48 -1.85 -2.82
CA MET A 32 -9.72 -0.64 -2.50
C MET A 32 -10.60 0.43 -1.84
N ALA A 33 -10.08 1.07 -0.79
CA ALA A 33 -10.71 2.19 -0.12
C ALA A 33 -9.69 3.29 0.19
N VAL A 34 -9.96 4.50 -0.32
CA VAL A 34 -9.20 5.71 0.06
C VAL A 34 -9.68 6.19 1.42
N LEU A 35 -8.74 6.33 2.35
CA LEU A 35 -8.94 6.66 3.76
C LEU A 35 -8.69 8.14 4.02
N GLN A 36 -9.48 9.00 3.37
CA GLN A 36 -9.46 10.44 3.57
C GLN A 36 -10.79 10.99 4.13
N PRO A 37 -10.76 12.09 4.92
CA PRO A 37 -9.55 12.77 5.40
C PRO A 37 -8.82 11.97 6.50
N GLY A 38 -7.49 11.87 6.40
CA GLY A 38 -6.63 11.15 7.37
C GLY A 38 -5.49 12.00 7.95
N GLY A 39 -5.27 13.22 7.43
CA GLY A 39 -4.29 14.18 7.96
C GLY A 39 -2.82 13.74 7.89
N GLY A 40 -2.52 12.63 7.21
CA GLY A 40 -1.20 11.98 7.22
C GLY A 40 -0.84 11.37 8.58
N ASP A 41 -1.78 11.28 9.52
CA ASP A 41 -1.55 10.60 10.80
C ASP A 41 -1.96 9.12 10.69
N PRO A 42 -0.99 8.18 10.81
CA PRO A 42 -1.27 6.76 10.63
C PRO A 42 -2.38 6.24 11.56
N CYS A 43 -2.49 6.75 12.79
CA CYS A 43 -3.50 6.29 13.73
C CYS A 43 -4.92 6.68 13.28
N ALA A 44 -5.12 7.91 12.80
CA ALA A 44 -6.41 8.35 12.26
C ALA A 44 -6.79 7.54 11.01
N ILE A 45 -5.82 7.21 10.15
CA ILE A 45 -6.04 6.39 8.96
C ILE A 45 -6.51 4.98 9.36
N VAL A 46 -5.86 4.36 10.34
CA VAL A 46 -6.28 3.04 10.86
C VAL A 46 -7.67 3.09 11.48
N GLU A 47 -7.99 4.12 12.27
CA GLU A 47 -9.34 4.31 12.83
C GLU A 47 -10.40 4.44 11.72
N LEU A 48 -10.09 5.20 10.66
CA LEU A 48 -10.97 5.34 9.51
C LEU A 48 -11.12 4.02 8.73
N ALA A 49 -10.05 3.23 8.60
CA ALA A 49 -10.11 1.90 7.97
C ALA A 49 -11.12 1.01 8.68
N VAL A 50 -11.07 0.96 10.02
CA VAL A 50 -12.01 0.18 10.84
C VAL A 50 -13.45 0.63 10.63
N GLN A 51 -13.70 1.95 10.60
CA GLN A 51 -15.02 2.49 10.33
C GLN A 51 -15.53 2.09 8.94
N ARG A 52 -14.68 2.18 7.90
CA ARG A 52 -15.04 1.82 6.52
C ARG A 52 -15.29 0.32 6.37
N ILE A 53 -14.49 -0.52 7.02
CA ILE A 53 -14.69 -1.98 7.05
C ILE A 53 -16.06 -2.29 7.66
N ALA A 54 -16.37 -1.72 8.84
CA ALA A 54 -17.65 -1.94 9.50
C ALA A 54 -18.84 -1.46 8.66
N GLN A 55 -18.72 -0.32 7.98
CA GLN A 55 -19.75 0.19 7.08
C GLN A 55 -19.99 -0.74 5.88
N LYS A 56 -18.91 -1.21 5.23
CA LYS A 56 -19.02 -2.12 4.08
C LYS A 56 -19.53 -3.52 4.48
N GLN A 57 -19.15 -4.02 5.65
CA GLN A 57 -19.67 -5.29 6.17
C GLN A 57 -21.18 -5.22 6.42
N LYS A 58 -21.69 -4.09 6.95
CA LYS A 58 -23.14 -3.88 7.12
C LYS A 58 -23.91 -3.90 5.80
N SER A 59 -23.32 -3.40 4.71
CA SER A 59 -23.99 -3.38 3.40
C SER A 59 -23.83 -4.68 2.61
N ARG A 60 -22.69 -5.37 2.74
CA ARG A 60 -22.39 -6.62 2.01
C ARG A 60 -22.88 -7.89 2.72
N GLY A 61 -23.12 -7.84 4.03
CA GLY A 61 -23.58 -8.99 4.83
C GLY A 61 -22.47 -9.94 5.27
N GLU A 62 -21.35 -10.03 4.54
CA GLU A 62 -20.22 -10.90 4.84
C GLU A 62 -18.96 -10.14 5.30
N PRO A 63 -18.19 -10.68 6.26
CA PRO A 63 -16.92 -10.10 6.67
C PRO A 63 -15.82 -10.29 5.62
N TYR A 64 -14.85 -9.38 5.59
CA TYR A 64 -13.63 -9.58 4.79
C TYR A 64 -12.72 -10.63 5.43
N ASP A 65 -12.23 -11.57 4.63
CA ASP A 65 -11.26 -12.58 5.07
C ASP A 65 -9.92 -12.00 5.53
N ARG A 66 -9.53 -10.87 4.92
CA ARG A 66 -8.29 -10.15 5.18
C ARG A 66 -8.50 -8.65 5.03
N LYS A 67 -7.77 -7.88 5.85
CA LYS A 67 -7.86 -6.43 5.94
C LYS A 67 -6.44 -5.86 5.92
N ILE A 68 -6.13 -5.09 4.89
CA ILE A 68 -4.81 -4.53 4.66
C ILE A 68 -4.91 -3.01 4.67
N VAL A 69 -3.89 -2.33 5.19
CA VAL A 69 -3.80 -0.86 5.15
C VAL A 69 -2.39 -0.44 4.76
N PHE A 70 -2.27 0.29 3.65
CA PHE A 70 -1.03 0.99 3.28
C PHE A 70 -0.90 2.27 4.10
N LEU A 71 0.29 2.48 4.70
CA LEU A 71 0.60 3.62 5.54
C LEU A 71 1.99 4.17 5.21
N ASP A 72 2.08 5.47 4.99
CA ASP A 72 3.35 6.19 4.97
C ASP A 72 3.94 6.21 6.39
N ALA A 73 5.27 6.10 6.47
CA ALA A 73 6.00 6.06 7.72
C ALA A 73 6.62 7.41 8.11
N ASP A 74 6.40 8.47 7.33
CA ASP A 74 6.99 9.80 7.54
C ASP A 74 6.58 10.46 8.87
N ARG A 75 5.41 10.08 9.41
CA ARG A 75 4.90 10.55 10.71
C ARG A 75 5.01 9.51 11.84
N LEU A 76 5.47 8.30 11.56
CA LEU A 76 5.66 7.26 12.58
C LEU A 76 6.72 7.72 13.60
N GLY A 77 6.45 7.57 14.89
CA GLY A 77 7.34 8.02 15.97
C GLY A 77 7.15 9.48 16.37
N ALA A 78 6.34 10.26 15.65
CA ALA A 78 6.12 11.67 15.98
C ALA A 78 5.30 11.86 17.27
N VAL A 79 4.36 10.94 17.56
CA VAL A 79 3.53 10.97 18.76
C VAL A 79 3.39 9.54 19.33
N PRO A 80 4.22 9.12 20.30
CA PRO A 80 4.28 7.73 20.77
C PRO A 80 2.94 7.13 21.22
N ASP A 81 2.10 7.92 21.88
CA ASP A 81 0.77 7.47 22.33
C ASP A 81 -0.15 7.11 21.15
N ARG A 82 -0.02 7.82 20.02
CA ARG A 82 -0.79 7.53 18.80
C ARG A 82 -0.26 6.26 18.14
N ASP A 83 1.04 6.05 18.10
CA ASP A 83 1.64 4.84 17.56
C ASP A 83 1.22 3.60 18.38
N GLN A 84 1.23 3.72 19.71
CA GLN A 84 0.77 2.63 20.57
C GLN A 84 -0.72 2.32 20.34
N ARG A 85 -1.56 3.35 20.22
CA ARG A 85 -2.98 3.19 19.93
C ARG A 85 -3.22 2.55 18.56
N LEU A 86 -2.47 2.96 17.54
CA LEU A 86 -2.50 2.35 16.20
C LEU A 86 -2.20 0.85 16.28
N LEU A 87 -1.16 0.45 17.02
CA LEU A 87 -0.78 -0.96 17.16
C LEU A 87 -1.87 -1.76 17.90
N GLN A 88 -2.49 -1.16 18.93
CA GLN A 88 -3.61 -1.78 19.65
C GLN A 88 -4.82 -2.01 18.73
N ILE A 89 -5.21 -0.99 17.96
CA ILE A 89 -6.34 -1.09 17.02
C ILE A 89 -6.03 -2.12 15.94
N SER A 90 -4.85 -2.06 15.34
CA SER A 90 -4.47 -2.96 14.25
C SER A 90 -4.47 -4.42 14.69
N ARG A 91 -3.98 -4.74 15.90
CA ARG A 91 -4.05 -6.09 16.46
C ARG A 91 -5.48 -6.54 16.76
N ARG A 92 -6.27 -5.68 17.42
CA ARG A 92 -7.66 -5.99 17.78
C ARG A 92 -8.50 -6.29 16.54
N GLU A 93 -8.28 -5.52 15.48
CA GLU A 93 -9.07 -5.58 14.25
C GLU A 93 -8.46 -6.52 13.19
N GLN A 94 -7.31 -7.13 13.50
CA GLN A 94 -6.55 -8.01 12.61
C GLN A 94 -6.21 -7.33 11.27
N LEU A 95 -5.70 -6.11 11.35
CA LEU A 95 -5.21 -5.37 10.20
C LEU A 95 -3.75 -5.73 9.94
N HIS A 96 -3.45 -6.13 8.71
CA HIS A 96 -2.10 -6.18 8.20
C HIS A 96 -1.71 -4.78 7.70
N LEU A 97 -0.70 -4.18 8.33
CA LEU A 97 -0.19 -2.87 7.94
C LEU A 97 0.98 -3.03 6.98
N ILE A 98 0.94 -2.33 5.84
CA ILE A 98 2.07 -2.23 4.91
C ILE A 98 2.71 -0.87 5.13
N TRP A 99 3.83 -0.84 5.85
CA TRP A 99 4.58 0.39 6.10
C TRP A 99 5.42 0.78 4.89
N GLN A 100 5.22 1.99 4.39
CA GLN A 100 5.95 2.53 3.24
C GLN A 100 6.97 3.54 3.76
N ARG A 101 8.27 3.27 3.55
CA ARG A 101 9.35 4.04 4.18
C ARG A 101 10.16 4.84 3.16
N PRO A 102 10.17 6.19 3.24
CA PRO A 102 9.31 7.06 4.05
C PRO A 102 7.86 7.17 3.55
N CYS A 103 7.61 6.88 2.28
CA CYS A 103 6.28 6.99 1.67
C CYS A 103 6.08 6.02 0.49
N HIS A 104 4.88 6.00 -0.09
CA HIS A 104 4.57 5.17 -1.26
C HIS A 104 5.58 5.29 -2.42
N GLU A 105 6.01 6.49 -2.79
CA GLU A 105 6.98 6.65 -3.87
C GLU A 105 8.35 6.00 -3.59
N ALA A 106 8.73 5.87 -2.31
CA ALA A 106 9.94 5.15 -1.94
C ALA A 106 9.78 3.63 -2.12
N MET A 107 8.64 3.07 -1.72
CA MET A 107 8.29 1.67 -2.01
C MET A 107 8.19 1.42 -3.53
N LEU A 108 7.65 2.38 -4.28
CA LEU A 108 7.54 2.28 -5.75
C LEU A 108 8.91 2.29 -6.42
N LEU A 109 9.90 3.00 -5.88
CA LEU A 109 11.28 2.95 -6.39
C LEU A 109 11.85 1.53 -6.38
N HIS A 110 11.53 0.71 -5.37
CA HIS A 110 12.09 -0.64 -5.27
C HIS A 110 11.62 -1.60 -6.37
N HIS A 111 10.56 -1.24 -7.08
CA HIS A 111 10.08 -1.99 -8.24
C HIS A 111 10.97 -1.78 -9.49
N ILE A 112 11.71 -0.67 -9.52
CA ILE A 112 12.57 -0.31 -10.65
C ILE A 112 13.89 -1.07 -10.55
N ASP A 113 14.36 -1.58 -11.70
CA ASP A 113 15.66 -2.26 -11.77
C ASP A 113 16.80 -1.37 -11.27
N GLY A 114 17.71 -1.97 -10.48
CA GLY A 114 18.81 -1.25 -9.82
C GLY A 114 18.39 -0.26 -8.72
N CYS A 115 17.13 -0.28 -8.26
CA CYS A 115 16.63 0.63 -7.22
C CYS A 115 16.16 -0.07 -5.93
N ALA A 116 16.19 -1.41 -5.85
CA ALA A 116 15.63 -2.18 -4.74
C ALA A 116 16.15 -1.75 -3.34
N HIS A 117 17.38 -1.26 -3.22
CA HIS A 117 17.95 -0.85 -1.94
C HIS A 117 18.03 0.67 -1.75
N LEU A 118 17.38 1.46 -2.62
CA LEU A 118 17.34 2.91 -2.44
C LEU A 118 16.45 3.25 -1.25
N ALA A 119 17.02 3.96 -0.27
CA ALA A 119 16.31 4.44 0.91
C ALA A 119 16.36 5.98 0.94
N PRO A 120 15.49 6.68 0.19
CA PRO A 120 15.40 8.13 0.28
C PRO A 120 15.09 8.57 1.72
N PRO A 121 15.70 9.66 2.22
CA PRO A 121 15.55 10.07 3.61
C PRO A 121 14.16 10.65 3.95
N ASP A 122 13.44 11.15 2.95
CA ASP A 122 12.12 11.77 3.11
C ASP A 122 11.27 11.62 1.83
N SER A 123 9.97 11.92 1.94
CA SER A 123 9.00 11.79 0.84
C SER A 123 9.34 12.69 -0.35
N SER A 124 9.95 13.86 -0.12
CA SER A 124 10.35 14.77 -1.20
C SER A 124 11.54 14.22 -1.97
N ALA A 125 12.51 13.61 -1.28
CA ALA A 125 13.65 12.93 -1.88
C ALA A 125 13.22 11.69 -2.66
N ALA A 126 12.26 10.91 -2.15
CA ALA A 126 11.69 9.77 -2.84
C ALA A 126 11.06 10.17 -4.19
N VAL A 127 10.23 11.22 -4.20
CA VAL A 127 9.62 11.73 -5.44
C VAL A 127 10.67 12.23 -6.44
N ARG A 128 11.71 12.94 -5.97
CA ARG A 128 12.79 13.41 -6.85
C ARG A 128 13.55 12.25 -7.49
N GLU A 129 13.94 11.24 -6.70
CA GLU A 129 14.66 10.09 -7.21
C GLU A 129 13.79 9.26 -8.16
N LEU A 130 12.51 9.07 -7.82
CA LEU A 130 11.56 8.37 -8.69
C LEU A 130 11.42 9.07 -10.04
N ARG A 131 11.26 10.39 -10.05
CA ARG A 131 11.21 11.18 -11.31
C ARG A 131 12.52 11.18 -12.08
N ARG A 132 13.67 10.99 -11.43
CA ARG A 132 14.97 10.88 -12.11
C ARG A 132 15.16 9.54 -12.80
N ARG A 133 14.55 8.48 -12.25
CA ARG A 133 14.57 7.13 -12.84
C ARG A 133 13.43 6.94 -13.82
N TRP A 134 12.34 7.66 -13.60
CA TRP A 134 11.08 7.58 -14.30
C TRP A 134 10.59 8.98 -14.65
N ASP A 135 11.13 9.51 -15.74
CA ASP A 135 10.98 10.90 -16.17
C ASP A 135 9.52 11.36 -16.31
N ASP A 136 8.61 10.47 -16.72
CA ASP A 136 7.19 10.78 -16.87
C ASP A 136 6.32 10.43 -15.64
N TYR A 137 6.93 10.02 -14.52
CA TYR A 137 6.19 9.70 -13.29
C TYR A 137 5.43 10.92 -12.74
N ARG A 138 4.15 10.67 -12.42
CA ARG A 138 3.24 11.62 -11.75
C ARG A 138 2.58 10.93 -10.57
N LYS A 139 2.43 11.63 -9.44
CA LYS A 139 1.69 11.09 -8.29
C LYS A 139 0.25 10.77 -8.71
N GLY A 140 -0.30 9.67 -8.20
CA GLY A 140 -1.63 9.19 -8.61
C GLY A 140 -1.67 8.65 -10.04
N MET A 141 -0.55 8.11 -10.54
CA MET A 141 -0.51 7.51 -11.87
C MET A 141 -1.49 6.32 -11.95
N PRO A 142 -2.34 6.24 -12.98
CA PRO A 142 -3.31 5.15 -13.09
C PRO A 142 -2.62 3.81 -13.40
N ALA A 143 -3.27 2.72 -13.03
CA ALA A 143 -2.76 1.36 -13.19
C ALA A 143 -2.23 1.05 -14.60
N ALA A 144 -2.90 1.51 -15.65
CA ALA A 144 -2.46 1.30 -17.03
C ALA A 144 -1.08 1.92 -17.31
N ARG A 145 -0.81 3.12 -16.78
CA ARG A 145 0.48 3.80 -16.92
C ARG A 145 1.56 3.15 -16.04
N LEU A 146 1.18 2.63 -14.86
CA LEU A 146 2.08 1.84 -14.05
C LEU A 146 2.50 0.55 -14.80
N ALA A 147 1.55 -0.13 -15.42
CA ALA A 147 1.76 -1.36 -16.18
C ALA A 147 2.61 -1.20 -17.45
N GLU A 148 2.81 0.01 -17.96
CA GLU A 148 3.75 0.26 -19.06
C GLU A 148 5.21 0.01 -18.64
N ARG A 149 5.50 0.03 -17.35
CA ARG A 149 6.86 -0.09 -16.81
C ARG A 149 7.01 -1.16 -15.73
N LEU A 150 5.95 -1.46 -15.01
CA LEU A 150 5.94 -2.44 -13.93
C LEU A 150 5.21 -3.69 -14.39
N ASP A 151 5.80 -4.83 -14.06
CA ASP A 151 5.27 -6.17 -14.30
C ASP A 151 5.38 -7.01 -13.02
N LEU A 152 5.09 -8.31 -13.13
CA LEU A 152 5.20 -9.22 -12.00
C LEU A 152 6.63 -9.32 -11.45
N ASP A 153 7.65 -9.24 -12.30
CA ASP A 153 9.05 -9.26 -11.85
C ASP A 153 9.41 -7.97 -11.11
N ALA A 154 8.83 -6.83 -11.46
CA ALA A 154 8.93 -5.59 -10.69
C ALA A 154 8.35 -5.73 -9.29
N VAL A 155 7.20 -6.38 -9.18
CA VAL A 155 6.56 -6.69 -7.89
C VAL A 155 7.44 -7.63 -7.06
N ARG A 156 7.99 -8.69 -7.66
CA ARG A 156 8.96 -9.60 -7.01
C ARG A 156 10.20 -8.88 -6.50
N ARG A 157 10.75 -7.95 -7.29
CA ARG A 157 11.92 -7.15 -6.90
C ARG A 157 11.63 -6.32 -5.64
N ALA A 158 10.49 -5.62 -5.60
CA ALA A 158 10.13 -4.85 -4.42
C ALA A 158 9.85 -5.76 -3.21
N ALA A 159 9.17 -6.88 -3.39
CA ALA A 159 8.91 -7.85 -2.32
C ALA A 159 10.18 -8.43 -1.68
N ALA A 160 11.31 -8.46 -2.40
CA ALA A 160 12.58 -8.93 -1.86
C ALA A 160 13.16 -8.00 -0.76
N VAL A 161 12.68 -6.75 -0.68
CA VAL A 161 13.18 -5.71 0.24
C VAL A 161 12.08 -5.11 1.11
N GLU A 162 10.83 -5.17 0.68
CA GLU A 162 9.65 -4.69 1.42
C GLU A 162 8.91 -5.88 2.05
N ASN A 163 9.23 -6.19 3.31
CA ASN A 163 8.71 -7.39 4.00
C ASN A 163 7.18 -7.40 4.11
N ASP A 164 6.56 -6.29 4.52
CA ASP A 164 5.10 -6.23 4.70
C ASP A 164 4.38 -6.35 3.34
N LEU A 165 4.96 -5.75 2.28
CA LEU A 165 4.48 -5.92 0.92
C LEU A 165 4.61 -7.38 0.48
N SER A 166 5.73 -8.04 0.75
CA SER A 166 5.97 -9.46 0.43
C SER A 166 4.90 -10.37 1.03
N ILE A 167 4.62 -10.21 2.33
CA ILE A 167 3.56 -10.97 3.01
C ILE A 167 2.22 -10.75 2.32
N PHE A 168 1.87 -9.49 2.02
CA PHE A 168 0.60 -9.19 1.34
C PHE A 168 0.51 -9.83 -0.04
N LEU A 169 1.58 -9.79 -0.82
CA LEU A 169 1.64 -10.37 -2.16
C LEU A 169 1.50 -11.90 -2.13
N ILE A 170 2.04 -12.56 -1.10
CA ILE A 170 1.80 -14.00 -0.84
C ILE A 170 0.33 -14.23 -0.47
N GLU A 171 -0.27 -13.39 0.38
CA GLU A 171 -1.69 -13.51 0.77
C GLU A 171 -2.66 -13.39 -0.41
N ILE A 172 -2.31 -12.61 -1.45
CA ILE A 172 -3.11 -12.48 -2.68
C ILE A 172 -2.68 -13.45 -3.78
N GLY A 173 -1.69 -14.32 -3.54
CA GLY A 173 -1.24 -15.37 -4.46
C GLY A 173 -0.37 -14.89 -5.63
N LEU A 174 0.06 -13.62 -5.65
CA LEU A 174 1.00 -13.12 -6.68
C LEU A 174 2.42 -13.65 -6.47
N LEU A 175 2.74 -14.06 -5.24
CA LEU A 175 4.01 -14.70 -4.87
C LEU A 175 3.73 -16.06 -4.21
N PRO A 176 4.68 -17.03 -4.35
CA PRO A 176 4.58 -18.34 -3.72
C PRO A 176 4.76 -18.31 -2.20
#